data_AF-G4WVS8-F1
#
_entry.id   AF-G4WVS8-F1
#
_cell.length_a   1.000
_cell.length_b   1.000
_cell.length_c   1.000
_cell.angle_alpha   90.00
_cell.angle_beta   90.00
_cell.angle_gamma   90.00
#
_symmetry.space_group_name_H-M   'P 1'
#
loop_
_entity.id
_entity.type
_entity.pdbx_description
1 polymer ?
#
loop_
_entity_poly.entity_id
_entity_poly.type
_entity_poly.pdbx_seq_one_letter_code
_entity_poly.pdbx_strand_id
1 'polypeptide(L)'
;MNSKLIISILLTIAGIVLLAIVWFFLSGSEQQPAATPNPAVTLPSSGSVQVSTSSQATPGTPGSLYVSASVGGTIRTTDFIHNGITIPDGANKGRYLLAGNLEYCVANPQNCQAGPTVDYNIFYDSNYGTFSIALLKEPIGEVRLQAERFLQAKLGLSAQDMCRLNYYIGTASDVNASFATQNLGFSFCPGAVVLPK
;
A
#
# COMPACT_ATOMS: atom_id res chain seq x y z
N MET A 1 -7.81 60.47 23.84
CA MET A 1 -7.77 59.67 22.58
C MET A 1 -8.77 60.28 21.61
N ASN A 2 -8.36 60.59 20.38
CA ASN A 2 -9.17 61.37 19.44
C ASN A 2 -10.40 60.54 19.00
N SER A 3 -11.61 61.05 19.23
CA SER A 3 -12.86 60.34 18.90
C SER A 3 -12.94 59.95 17.42
N LYS A 4 -12.31 60.74 16.53
CA LYS A 4 -12.20 60.42 15.10
C LYS A 4 -11.32 59.19 14.82
N LEU A 5 -10.28 58.98 15.63
CA LEU A 5 -9.38 57.82 15.51
C LEU A 5 -10.10 56.53 15.93
N ILE A 6 -10.87 56.58 17.02
CA ILE A 6 -11.62 55.42 17.53
C ILE A 6 -12.68 54.98 16.53
N ILE A 7 -13.43 55.93 15.95
CA ILE A 7 -14.46 55.64 14.94
C ILE A 7 -13.83 55.01 13.69
N SER A 8 -12.66 55.51 13.25
CA SER A 8 -11.96 54.94 12.09
C SER A 8 -11.51 53.50 12.30
N ILE A 9 -11.07 53.14 13.51
CA ILE A 9 -10.63 51.78 13.84
C ILE A 9 -11.81 50.80 13.91
N LEU A 10 -12.95 51.24 14.45
CA LEU A 10 -14.14 50.40 14.52
C LEU A 10 -14.70 50.09 13.12
N LEU A 11 -14.66 51.06 12.20
CA LEU A 11 -15.09 50.87 10.83
C LEU A 11 -14.19 49.92 10.03
N THR A 12 -12.88 49.96 10.23
CA THR A 12 -11.95 49.03 9.56
C THR A 12 -12.11 47.60 10.06
N ILE A 13 -12.27 47.40 11.37
CA ILE A 13 -12.51 46.06 11.93
C ILE A 13 -13.83 45.48 11.40
N ALA A 14 -14.91 46.27 11.39
CA ALA A 14 -16.19 45.85 10.84
C ALA A 14 -16.09 45.46 9.35
N GLY A 15 -15.32 46.21 8.56
CA GLY A 15 -15.06 45.90 7.16
C GLY A 15 -14.31 44.58 6.95
N ILE A 16 -13.28 44.31 7.75
CA ILE A 16 -12.51 43.05 7.67
C ILE A 16 -13.38 41.85 8.03
N VAL A 17 -14.22 41.96 9.07
CA VAL A 17 -15.14 40.90 9.49
C VAL A 17 -16.16 40.61 8.39
N LEU A 18 -16.72 41.64 7.75
CA LEU A 18 -17.64 41.47 6.61
C LEU A 18 -16.98 40.75 5.43
N LEU A 19 -15.74 41.11 5.10
CA LEU A 19 -14.99 40.46 4.01
C LEU A 19 -14.69 38.99 4.31
N ALA A 20 -14.33 38.65 5.56
CA ALA A 20 -14.08 37.27 5.98
C ALA A 20 -15.37 36.42 5.90
N ILE A 21 -16.51 36.98 6.29
CA ILE A 21 -17.81 36.30 6.20
C ILE A 21 -18.18 36.03 4.74
N VAL A 22 -18.05 37.03 3.87
CA VAL A 22 -18.34 36.87 2.42
C VAL A 22 -17.42 35.82 1.80
N TRP A 23 -16.13 35.84 2.12
CA TRP A 23 -15.19 34.83 1.64
C TRP A 23 -15.53 33.41 2.11
N PHE A 24 -15.95 33.25 3.37
CA PHE A 24 -16.38 31.97 3.92
C PHE A 24 -17.59 31.40 3.18
N PHE A 25 -18.59 32.24 2.85
CA PHE A 25 -19.75 31.81 2.08
C PHE A 25 -19.46 31.56 0.60
N LEU A 26 -18.51 32.29 -0.02
CA LEU A 26 -18.10 32.07 -1.41
C LEU A 26 -17.19 30.84 -1.58
N SER A 27 -16.45 30.44 -0.54
CA SER A 27 -15.57 29.26 -0.57
C SER A 27 -16.30 27.96 -0.22
N GLY A 28 -17.60 28.04 0.05
CA GLY A 28 -18.43 26.90 0.41
C GLY A 28 -18.82 26.05 -0.79
N SER A 29 -18.19 24.88 -0.88
CA SER A 29 -18.62 23.68 -1.63
C SER A 29 -18.39 23.69 -3.15
N GLU A 30 -17.16 23.36 -3.57
CA GLU A 30 -17.02 22.50 -4.75
C GLU A 30 -17.75 21.18 -4.43
N GLN A 31 -19.01 21.08 -4.87
CA GLN A 31 -19.70 19.81 -4.91
C GLN A 31 -18.92 18.92 -5.87
N GLN A 32 -18.16 17.99 -5.30
CA GLN A 32 -17.57 16.88 -6.03
C GLN A 32 -18.68 16.26 -6.91
N PRO A 33 -18.52 16.23 -8.24
CA PRO A 33 -19.55 15.74 -9.15
C PRO A 33 -20.07 14.40 -8.65
N ALA A 34 -21.40 14.29 -8.53
CA ALA A 34 -22.03 13.04 -8.15
C ALA A 34 -21.49 11.93 -9.05
N ALA A 35 -20.81 10.95 -8.45
CA ALA A 35 -20.29 9.81 -9.17
C ALA A 35 -21.45 9.16 -9.93
N THR A 36 -21.35 9.11 -11.27
CA THR A 36 -22.29 8.34 -12.08
C THR A 36 -22.32 6.91 -11.56
N PRO A 37 -23.52 6.33 -11.31
CA PRO A 37 -23.62 4.96 -10.85
C PRO A 37 -23.01 4.06 -11.93
N ASN A 38 -21.84 3.49 -11.62
CA ASN A 38 -21.25 2.47 -12.46
C ASN A 38 -22.27 1.32 -12.56
N PRO A 39 -22.55 0.80 -13.76
CA PRO A 39 -23.44 -0.35 -13.89
C PRO A 39 -22.92 -1.46 -12.96
N ALA A 40 -23.82 -2.02 -12.17
CA ALA A 40 -23.50 -3.10 -11.25
C ALA A 40 -22.79 -4.21 -12.02
N VAL A 41 -21.48 -4.37 -11.77
CA VAL A 41 -20.74 -5.53 -12.22
C VAL A 41 -21.30 -6.70 -11.41
N THR A 42 -22.20 -7.46 -12.02
CA THR A 42 -22.61 -8.76 -11.50
C THR A 42 -21.40 -9.66 -11.51
N LEU A 43 -20.75 -9.81 -10.35
CA LEU A 43 -19.77 -10.88 -10.15
C LEU A 43 -20.48 -12.22 -10.43
N PRO A 44 -19.85 -13.15 -11.16
CA PRO A 44 -20.41 -14.48 -11.33
C PRO A 44 -20.60 -15.12 -9.95
N SER A 45 -21.85 -15.48 -9.71
CA SER A 45 -22.33 -16.23 -8.55
C SER A 45 -21.51 -17.50 -8.34
N SER A 46 -20.86 -17.57 -7.17
CA SER A 46 -20.60 -18.79 -6.40
C SER A 46 -20.08 -20.01 -7.17
N GLY A 47 -18.83 -19.92 -7.64
CA GLY A 47 -17.97 -21.09 -7.59
C GLY A 47 -17.49 -21.24 -6.16
N SER A 48 -17.89 -22.31 -5.47
CA SER A 48 -17.31 -22.66 -4.17
C SER A 48 -15.80 -22.80 -4.33
N VAL A 49 -15.03 -21.81 -3.88
CA VAL A 49 -13.58 -21.98 -3.70
C VAL A 49 -13.45 -23.02 -2.59
N GLN A 50 -13.24 -24.28 -2.98
CA GLN A 50 -12.65 -25.25 -2.06
C GLN A 50 -11.29 -24.67 -1.71
N VAL A 51 -11.20 -24.03 -0.55
CA VAL A 51 -9.95 -23.88 0.16
C VAL A 51 -9.50 -25.31 0.40
N SER A 52 -8.67 -25.84 -0.50
CA SER A 52 -7.96 -27.08 -0.27
C SER A 52 -7.09 -26.82 0.93
N THR A 53 -7.58 -27.22 2.10
CA THR A 53 -6.83 -27.31 3.33
C THR A 53 -5.63 -28.20 3.03
N SER A 54 -4.49 -27.57 2.84
CA SER A 54 -3.22 -28.25 2.70
C SER A 54 -3.05 -29.18 3.89
N SER A 55 -2.87 -30.46 3.58
CA SER A 55 -2.45 -31.51 4.48
C SER A 55 -1.37 -31.02 5.45
N GLN A 56 -1.53 -31.39 6.72
CA GLN A 56 -0.55 -31.17 7.80
C GLN A 56 0.88 -31.33 7.27
N ALA A 57 1.60 -30.21 7.20
CA ALA A 57 2.99 -30.19 6.78
C ALA A 57 3.81 -31.03 7.78
N THR A 58 4.53 -32.02 7.25
CA THR A 58 5.60 -32.68 7.99
C THR A 58 6.66 -31.62 8.33
N PRO A 59 7.17 -31.55 9.57
CA PRO A 59 8.22 -30.60 9.93
C PRO A 59 9.43 -30.79 9.01
N GLY A 60 9.73 -29.81 8.15
CA GLY A 60 10.93 -29.78 7.31
C GLY A 60 10.71 -29.66 5.80
N THR A 61 9.51 -29.89 5.26
CA THR A 61 9.22 -29.59 3.85
C THR A 61 8.49 -28.25 3.75
N PRO A 62 9.01 -27.25 3.02
CA PRO A 62 8.28 -26.01 2.80
C PRO A 62 6.94 -26.34 2.15
N GLY A 63 5.85 -25.92 2.80
CA GLY A 63 4.53 -26.00 2.19
C GLY A 63 4.49 -25.25 0.85
N SER A 64 3.43 -25.44 0.08
CA SER A 64 3.16 -24.59 -1.08
C SER A 64 1.77 -23.98 -0.97
N LEU A 65 1.65 -22.73 -1.39
CA LEU A 65 0.37 -22.03 -1.49
C LEU A 65 0.16 -21.52 -2.92
N TYR A 66 -1.09 -21.23 -3.28
CA TYR A 66 -1.43 -20.64 -4.57
C TYR A 66 -1.83 -19.19 -4.38
N VAL A 67 -1.21 -18.28 -5.15
CA VAL A 67 -1.59 -16.87 -5.22
C VAL A 67 -2.29 -16.56 -6.54
N SER A 68 -3.15 -15.56 -6.56
CA SER A 68 -3.83 -15.09 -7.76
C SER A 68 -2.83 -14.45 -8.74
N ALA A 69 -2.90 -14.83 -10.01
CA ALA A 69 -2.18 -14.13 -11.08
C ALA A 69 -2.96 -12.88 -11.55
N SER A 70 -2.26 -11.93 -12.16
CA SER A 70 -2.85 -10.68 -12.69
C SER A 70 -3.72 -10.88 -13.92
N VAL A 71 -3.45 -11.93 -14.71
CA VAL A 71 -4.23 -12.27 -15.92
C VAL A 71 -5.16 -13.48 -15.67
N GLY A 72 -5.60 -13.64 -14.42
CA GLY A 72 -6.41 -14.78 -14.01
C GLY A 72 -5.61 -16.08 -13.84
N GLY A 73 -6.23 -17.06 -13.17
CA GLY A 73 -5.56 -18.29 -12.74
C GLY A 73 -4.71 -18.09 -11.48
N THR A 74 -3.89 -19.08 -11.17
CA THR A 74 -3.07 -19.11 -9.96
C THR A 74 -1.60 -19.43 -10.25
N ILE A 75 -0.74 -19.02 -9.33
CA ILE A 75 0.71 -19.28 -9.35
C ILE A 75 1.03 -20.04 -8.08
N ARG A 76 1.71 -21.18 -8.20
CA ARG A 76 2.20 -21.95 -7.06
C ARG A 76 3.46 -21.29 -6.50
N THR A 77 3.46 -20.98 -5.22
CA THR A 77 4.61 -20.43 -4.48
C THR A 77 4.96 -21.33 -3.31
N THR A 78 6.09 -21.07 -2.67
CA THR A 78 6.34 -21.52 -1.30
C THR A 78 5.22 -21.02 -0.39
N ASP A 79 4.88 -21.77 0.66
CA ASP A 79 4.00 -21.30 1.71
C ASP A 79 4.72 -20.24 2.55
N PHE A 80 4.63 -19.00 2.07
CA PHE A 80 5.22 -17.85 2.74
C PHE A 80 4.36 -17.35 3.90
N ILE A 81 3.14 -17.84 4.11
CA ILE A 81 2.25 -17.38 5.19
C ILE A 81 2.47 -18.20 6.46
N HIS A 82 2.57 -19.52 6.35
CA HIS A 82 2.68 -20.44 7.48
C HIS A 82 4.13 -20.87 7.77
N ASN A 83 5.12 -20.02 7.50
CA ASN A 83 6.55 -20.34 7.66
C ASN A 83 7.15 -19.93 9.01
N GLY A 84 6.35 -19.40 9.94
CA GLY A 84 6.80 -18.91 11.25
C GLY A 84 7.63 -17.62 11.24
N ILE A 85 7.87 -17.03 10.06
CA ILE A 85 8.64 -15.78 9.87
C ILE A 85 7.71 -14.63 9.48
N THR A 86 6.73 -14.90 8.62
CA THR A 86 5.77 -13.90 8.14
C THR A 86 4.81 -13.52 9.25
N ILE A 87 4.61 -12.22 9.42
CA ILE A 87 3.86 -11.68 10.55
C ILE A 87 2.42 -11.38 10.09
N PRO A 88 1.39 -11.98 10.69
CA PRO A 88 0.01 -11.59 10.41
C PRO A 88 -0.27 -10.18 10.97
N ASP A 89 -0.91 -9.33 10.17
CA ASP A 89 -1.35 -8.02 10.61
C ASP A 89 -2.63 -8.17 11.46
N GLY A 90 -2.48 -8.02 12.77
CA GLY A 90 -3.58 -8.18 13.72
C GLY A 90 -4.69 -7.13 13.57
N ALA A 91 -4.38 -5.95 13.01
CA ALA A 91 -5.35 -4.90 12.76
C ALA A 91 -6.11 -5.12 11.44
N ASN A 92 -5.48 -5.77 10.46
CA ASN A 92 -6.02 -5.98 9.13
C ASN A 92 -6.07 -7.49 8.79
N LYS A 93 -7.19 -8.15 9.10
CA LYS A 93 -7.36 -9.59 8.85
C LYS A 93 -7.10 -9.95 7.38
N GLY A 94 -6.25 -10.95 7.17
CA GLY A 94 -5.85 -11.39 5.83
C GLY A 94 -4.67 -10.61 5.25
N ARG A 95 -4.13 -9.62 5.97
CA ARG A 95 -2.90 -8.95 5.58
C ARG A 95 -1.71 -9.54 6.34
N TYR A 96 -0.59 -9.66 5.64
CA TYR A 96 0.63 -10.28 6.15
C TYR A 96 1.83 -9.41 5.81
N LEU A 97 2.70 -9.17 6.78
CA LEU A 97 3.99 -8.50 6.61
C LEU A 97 5.06 -9.56 6.33
N LEU A 98 5.64 -9.51 5.13
CA LEU A 98 6.70 -10.44 4.69
C LEU A 98 8.09 -9.88 5.02
N ALA A 99 8.27 -8.56 4.94
CA ALA A 99 9.50 -7.86 5.26
C ALA A 99 9.20 -6.43 5.72
N GLY A 100 10.02 -5.91 6.63
CA GLY A 100 9.90 -4.57 7.16
C GLY A 100 9.25 -4.50 8.54
N ASN A 101 8.57 -3.39 8.82
CA ASN A 101 7.89 -3.19 10.09
C ASN A 101 6.42 -2.78 9.91
N LEU A 102 5.65 -3.02 10.96
CA LEU A 102 4.34 -2.43 11.15
C LEU A 102 4.57 -1.23 12.08
N GLU A 103 4.53 0.00 11.57
CA GLU A 103 4.88 1.19 12.38
C GLU A 103 4.07 1.30 13.67
N TYR A 104 2.80 0.91 13.65
CA TYR A 104 1.96 0.89 14.85
C TYR A 104 2.43 -0.16 15.89
N CYS A 105 3.20 -1.18 15.49
CA CYS A 105 3.83 -2.12 16.40
C CYS A 105 5.00 -1.52 17.18
N VAL A 106 5.62 -0.46 16.66
CA VAL A 106 6.62 0.30 17.40
C VAL A 106 5.97 0.99 18.61
N ALA A 107 4.72 1.44 18.46
CA ALA A 107 3.96 2.08 19.54
C ALA A 107 3.37 1.09 20.56
N ASN A 108 3.17 -0.18 20.19
CA ASN A 108 2.59 -1.20 21.06
C ASN A 108 3.22 -2.60 20.86
N PRO A 109 4.49 -2.78 21.26
CA PRO A 109 5.25 -4.01 21.00
C PRO A 109 4.71 -5.24 21.73
N GLN A 110 3.84 -5.06 22.73
CA GLN A 110 3.20 -6.17 23.45
C GLN A 110 2.14 -6.88 22.61
N ASN A 111 1.55 -6.19 21.63
CA ASN A 111 0.41 -6.69 20.87
C ASN A 111 0.74 -7.11 19.44
N CYS A 112 1.98 -6.90 18.99
CA CYS A 112 2.38 -7.39 17.69
C CYS A 112 3.89 -7.55 17.54
N GLN A 113 4.25 -8.44 16.63
CA GLN A 113 5.63 -8.73 16.27
C GLN A 113 6.10 -7.72 15.23
N ALA A 114 7.21 -7.02 15.50
CA ALA A 114 7.89 -6.24 14.48
C ALA A 114 8.85 -7.14 13.69
N GLY A 115 8.90 -6.97 12.37
CA GLY A 115 9.96 -7.54 11.56
C GLY A 115 11.26 -6.73 11.70
N PRO A 116 12.37 -7.20 11.12
CA PRO A 116 13.62 -6.45 11.10
C PRO A 116 13.45 -5.14 10.33
N THR A 117 14.12 -4.09 10.80
CA THR A 117 14.20 -2.83 10.06
C THR A 117 14.95 -3.05 8.75
N VAL A 118 14.31 -2.71 7.64
CA VAL A 118 14.87 -2.75 6.29
C VAL A 118 14.42 -1.50 5.54
N ASP A 119 15.08 -1.20 4.42
CA ASP A 119 14.82 0.01 3.63
C ASP A 119 13.55 -0.10 2.74
N TYR A 120 12.73 -1.14 2.94
CA TYR A 120 11.48 -1.40 2.22
C TYR A 120 10.47 -2.18 3.08
N ASN A 121 9.18 -2.03 2.80
CA ASN A 121 8.14 -2.89 3.38
C ASN A 121 7.49 -3.77 2.29
N ILE A 122 7.19 -5.02 2.61
CA ILE A 122 6.44 -5.93 1.73
C ILE A 122 5.24 -6.50 2.48
N PHE A 123 4.06 -6.25 1.93
CA PHE A 123 2.80 -6.80 2.40
C PHE A 123 2.19 -7.73 1.37
N TYR A 124 1.48 -8.74 1.85
CA TYR A 124 0.56 -9.54 1.06
C TYR A 124 -0.84 -9.41 1.65
N ASP A 125 -1.83 -9.12 0.82
CA ASP A 125 -3.25 -9.16 1.18
C ASP A 125 -3.88 -10.41 0.56
N SER A 126 -4.27 -11.37 1.40
CA SER A 126 -4.87 -12.63 0.95
C SER A 126 -6.30 -12.49 0.46
N ASN A 127 -7.01 -11.42 0.84
CA ASN A 127 -8.38 -11.19 0.38
C ASN A 127 -8.40 -10.79 -1.10
N TYR A 128 -7.36 -10.07 -1.54
CA TYR A 128 -7.20 -9.61 -2.93
C TYR A 128 -6.08 -10.33 -3.69
N GLY A 129 -5.33 -11.22 -3.03
CA GLY A 129 -4.18 -11.90 -3.61
C GLY A 129 -3.11 -10.94 -4.14
N THR A 130 -2.91 -9.80 -3.48
CA THR A 130 -2.09 -8.68 -3.99
C THR A 130 -0.90 -8.39 -3.09
N PHE A 131 0.26 -8.12 -3.69
CA PHE A 131 1.46 -7.67 -3.00
C PHE A 131 1.60 -6.15 -3.06
N SER A 132 1.95 -5.53 -1.92
CA SER A 132 2.29 -4.11 -1.86
C SER A 132 3.71 -3.93 -1.35
N ILE A 133 4.55 -3.29 -2.16
CA ILE A 133 5.96 -3.05 -1.88
C ILE A 133 6.18 -1.55 -1.77
N ALA A 134 6.56 -1.08 -0.59
CA ALA A 134 6.91 0.31 -0.35
C ALA A 134 8.43 0.45 -0.25
N LEU A 135 9.03 1.31 -1.08
CA LEU A 135 10.45 1.68 -1.03
C LEU A 135 10.60 2.87 -0.09
N LEU A 136 11.36 2.71 0.99
CA LEU A 136 11.38 3.66 2.10
C LEU A 136 12.64 4.53 2.13
N LYS A 137 13.55 4.39 1.16
CA LYS A 137 14.84 5.06 1.16
C LYS A 137 15.44 5.22 -0.24
N GLU A 138 16.30 6.22 -0.37
CA GLU A 138 17.17 6.44 -1.53
C GLU A 138 18.53 5.71 -1.38
N PRO A 139 19.15 5.24 -2.48
CA PRO A 139 18.66 5.29 -3.86
C PRO A 139 17.57 4.23 -4.12
N ILE A 140 16.39 4.67 -4.59
CA ILE A 140 15.22 3.79 -4.76
C ILE A 140 15.46 2.64 -5.74
N GLY A 141 16.39 2.79 -6.69
CA GLY A 141 16.80 1.73 -7.61
C GLY A 141 17.44 0.54 -6.88
N GLU A 142 18.36 0.82 -5.95
CA GLU A 142 19.04 -0.20 -5.13
C GLU A 142 18.06 -0.88 -4.17
N VAL A 143 17.21 -0.08 -3.50
CA VAL A 143 16.20 -0.59 -2.57
C VAL A 143 15.19 -1.49 -3.28
N ARG A 144 14.75 -1.11 -4.49
CA ARG A 144 13.88 -1.95 -5.32
C ARG A 144 14.52 -3.30 -5.63
N LEU A 145 15.79 -3.33 -6.04
CA LEU A 145 16.51 -4.57 -6.34
C LEU A 145 16.63 -5.48 -5.11
N GLN A 146 16.79 -4.91 -3.91
CA GLN A 146 16.83 -5.68 -2.67
C GLN A 146 15.46 -6.30 -2.37
N ALA A 147 14.38 -5.52 -2.46
CA ALA A 147 13.01 -5.99 -2.28
C ALA A 147 12.64 -7.10 -3.27
N GLU A 148 13.04 -6.96 -4.53
CA GLU A 148 12.86 -7.95 -5.60
C GLU A 148 13.51 -9.29 -5.27
N ARG A 149 14.80 -9.28 -4.92
CA ARG A 149 15.55 -10.49 -4.58
C ARG A 149 14.97 -11.18 -3.37
N PHE A 150 14.61 -10.40 -2.35
CA PHE A 150 13.96 -10.92 -1.16
C PHE A 150 12.65 -11.62 -1.52
N LEU A 151 11.76 -10.93 -2.24
CA LEU A 151 10.44 -11.46 -2.56
C LEU A 151 10.54 -12.69 -3.46
N GLN A 152 11.40 -12.66 -4.47
CA GLN A 152 11.64 -13.80 -5.34
C GLN A 152 12.10 -15.03 -4.55
N ALA A 153 13.07 -14.86 -3.64
CA ALA A 153 13.55 -15.95 -2.78
C ALA A 153 12.47 -16.44 -1.80
N LYS A 154 11.67 -15.52 -1.24
CA LYS A 154 10.60 -15.84 -0.29
C LYS A 154 9.45 -16.62 -0.93
N LEU A 155 9.11 -16.31 -2.18
CA LEU A 155 8.04 -16.97 -2.93
C LEU A 155 8.50 -18.23 -3.68
N GLY A 156 9.81 -18.37 -3.90
CA GLY A 156 10.37 -19.45 -4.73
C GLY A 156 9.97 -19.32 -6.20
N LEU A 157 9.83 -18.08 -6.71
CA LEU A 157 9.38 -17.81 -8.06
C LEU A 157 10.52 -17.47 -9.02
N SER A 158 10.28 -17.71 -10.32
CA SER A 158 11.10 -17.17 -11.40
C SER A 158 10.82 -15.67 -11.59
N ALA A 159 11.74 -14.95 -12.23
CA ALA A 159 11.50 -13.56 -12.62
C ALA A 159 10.27 -13.45 -13.54
N GLN A 160 10.05 -14.42 -14.42
CA GLN A 160 8.87 -14.45 -15.30
C GLN A 160 7.56 -14.61 -14.51
N ASP A 161 7.54 -15.48 -13.50
CA ASP A 161 6.34 -15.66 -12.67
C ASP A 161 6.07 -14.48 -11.74
N MET A 162 7.12 -13.80 -11.28
CA MET A 162 6.99 -12.55 -10.53
C MET A 162 6.23 -11.48 -11.34
N CYS A 163 6.43 -11.41 -12.66
CA CYS A 163 5.68 -10.49 -13.54
C CYS A 163 4.20 -10.83 -13.69
N ARG A 164 3.78 -12.02 -13.28
CA ARG A 164 2.38 -12.48 -13.33
C ARG A 164 1.64 -12.25 -12.02
N LEU A 165 2.31 -11.77 -10.96
CA LEU A 165 1.66 -11.47 -9.68
C LEU A 165 0.73 -10.25 -9.81
N ASN A 166 -0.26 -10.16 -8.93
CA ASN A 166 -0.92 -8.89 -8.63
C ASN A 166 -0.06 -8.10 -7.64
N TYR A 167 0.50 -6.97 -8.07
CA TYR A 167 1.39 -6.21 -7.20
C TYR A 167 1.41 -4.71 -7.50
N TYR A 168 1.83 -3.95 -6.49
CA TYR A 168 2.16 -2.52 -6.58
C TYR A 168 3.52 -2.26 -5.94
N ILE A 169 4.41 -1.54 -6.63
CA ILE A 169 5.68 -1.06 -6.08
C ILE A 169 5.69 0.45 -6.15
N GLY A 170 5.85 1.12 -5.02
CA GLY A 170 5.87 2.57 -4.97
C GLY A 170 6.73 3.10 -3.84
N THR A 171 6.78 4.42 -3.75
CA THR A 171 7.50 5.14 -2.69
C THR A 171 6.66 6.34 -2.27
N ALA A 172 6.92 6.90 -1.09
CA ALA A 172 6.26 8.10 -0.63
C ALA A 172 6.98 9.35 -1.17
N SER A 173 6.28 10.49 -1.20
CA SER A 173 6.80 11.74 -1.79
C SER A 173 7.97 12.35 -1.01
N ASP A 174 8.08 12.04 0.29
CA ASP A 174 9.18 12.40 1.17
C ASP A 174 10.46 11.59 0.88
N VAL A 175 10.33 10.38 0.37
CA VAL A 175 11.45 9.55 -0.11
C VAL A 175 11.87 9.98 -1.51
N ASN A 176 10.94 9.98 -2.48
CA ASN A 176 11.21 10.48 -3.83
C ASN A 176 9.95 11.04 -4.51
N ALA A 177 9.86 12.36 -4.60
CA ALA A 177 8.71 13.05 -5.21
C ALA A 177 8.51 12.74 -6.71
N SER A 178 9.58 12.47 -7.46
CA SER A 178 9.49 12.18 -8.90
C SER A 178 8.87 10.82 -9.20
N PHE A 179 8.87 9.89 -8.24
CA PHE A 179 8.44 8.50 -8.43
C PHE A 179 7.26 8.09 -7.53
N ALA A 180 6.75 8.96 -6.67
CA ALA A 180 5.76 8.61 -5.63
C ALA A 180 4.35 8.26 -6.13
N THR A 181 3.98 8.65 -7.35
CA THR A 181 2.58 8.55 -7.85
C THR A 181 2.38 7.48 -8.92
N GLN A 182 3.34 6.57 -9.09
CA GLN A 182 3.28 5.55 -10.14
C GLN A 182 3.72 4.18 -9.62
N ASN A 183 3.18 3.13 -10.23
CA ASN A 183 3.67 1.78 -10.02
C ASN A 183 5.00 1.62 -10.75
N LEU A 184 6.07 1.38 -9.99
CA LEU A 184 7.43 1.30 -10.53
C LEU A 184 7.70 -0.02 -11.27
N GLY A 185 6.91 -1.07 -10.99
CA GLY A 185 7.14 -2.39 -11.58
C GLY A 185 8.39 -3.09 -11.01
N PHE A 186 8.44 -4.42 -11.09
CA PHE A 186 9.70 -5.13 -10.90
C PHE A 186 10.65 -4.84 -12.06
N SER A 187 11.92 -4.57 -11.79
CA SER A 187 12.93 -4.09 -12.72
C SER A 187 13.13 -4.98 -13.95
N PHE A 188 12.85 -6.28 -13.83
CA PHE A 188 12.95 -7.27 -14.90
C PHE A 188 11.64 -7.50 -15.67
N CYS A 189 10.54 -6.84 -15.30
CA CYS A 189 9.26 -6.97 -15.98
C CYS A 189 9.10 -5.94 -17.11
N PRO A 190 8.42 -6.30 -18.22
CA PRO A 190 8.07 -5.36 -19.28
C PRO A 190 7.28 -4.17 -18.73
N GLY A 191 7.64 -2.95 -19.17
CA GLY A 191 6.96 -1.72 -18.75
C GLY A 191 7.36 -1.17 -17.39
N ALA A 192 8.29 -1.81 -16.68
CA ALA A 192 8.82 -1.28 -15.43
C ALA A 192 9.57 0.03 -15.63
N VAL A 193 9.46 0.91 -14.63
CA VAL A 193 10.13 2.21 -14.64
C VAL A 193 11.63 2.01 -14.52
N VAL A 194 12.38 2.68 -15.39
CA VAL A 194 13.85 2.72 -15.32
C VAL A 194 14.25 3.69 -14.21
N LEU A 195 14.90 3.16 -13.18
CA LEU A 195 15.37 3.94 -12.03
C LEU A 195 16.88 4.18 -12.13
N PRO A 196 17.39 5.30 -11.62
CA PRO A 196 18.83 5.49 -11.45
C PRO A 196 19.39 4.42 -10.50
N LYS A 197 20.63 4.01 -10.78
CA LYS A 197 21.42 3.12 -9.94
C LYS A 197 22.26 3.96 -8.99
#